data_AF-A0A2S9DGI2-F1
#
_entry.id   AF-A0A2S9DGI2-F1
#
_cell.length_a   1.000
_cell.length_b   1.000
_cell.length_c   1.000
_cell.angle_alpha   90.00
_cell.angle_beta   90.00
_cell.angle_gamma   90.00
#
_symmetry.space_group_name_H-M   'P 1'
#
loop_
_entity.id
_entity.type
_entity.pdbx_description
1 polymer ?
#
loop_
_entity_poly.entity_id
_entity_poly.type
_entity_poly.pdbx_seq_one_letter_code
_entity_poly.pdbx_strand_id
1 'polypeptide(L)'
;MSAESTEEVIAPVTEDQEESQEETQSKTASRLEEEGDIAADYLEELLDIADIDGDIDIEVRNGRTYISIGADEESAALDSLVGRDGEVLEALQELARLSVLSATESRSRLVLDINGYRKERAGVLQKIAEDAAAKVKADGGTVALEPMSAYERKIVHDAVADLGYVSESEGEGAGRHIVVSAD
;
A
#
# COMPACT_ATOMS: atom_id res chain seq x y z
N MET A 1 12.95 26.83 -51.98
CA MET A 1 11.53 26.41 -51.95
C MET A 1 11.46 25.04 -52.58
N SER A 2 11.26 24.00 -51.77
CA SER A 2 10.59 22.75 -52.14
C SER A 2 10.35 22.02 -50.82
N ALA A 3 9.07 21.84 -50.50
CA ALA A 3 8.59 21.17 -49.31
C ALA A 3 8.73 19.66 -49.46
N GLU A 4 9.28 18.99 -48.46
CA GLU A 4 9.13 17.54 -48.30
C GLU A 4 8.12 17.32 -47.19
N SER A 5 6.90 16.97 -47.60
CA SER A 5 5.82 16.53 -46.74
C SER A 5 6.19 15.15 -46.19
N THR A 6 6.43 15.06 -44.90
CA THR A 6 6.62 13.76 -44.22
C THR A 6 5.22 13.20 -43.94
N GLU A 7 4.80 12.26 -44.78
CA GLU A 7 3.58 11.49 -44.61
C GLU A 7 3.77 10.51 -43.45
N GLU A 8 3.06 10.77 -42.35
CA GLU A 8 3.06 9.93 -41.15
C GLU A 8 2.36 8.61 -41.49
N VAL A 9 3.15 7.55 -41.63
CA VAL A 9 2.66 6.20 -41.95
C VAL A 9 2.00 5.63 -40.69
N ILE A 10 0.69 5.82 -40.57
CA ILE A 10 -0.12 5.14 -39.56
C ILE A 10 -0.22 3.67 -39.98
N ALA A 11 0.64 2.83 -39.40
CA ALA A 11 0.53 1.39 -39.58
C ALA A 11 -0.81 0.90 -38.99
N PRO A 12 -1.56 0.02 -39.68
CA PRO A 12 -2.81 -0.49 -39.15
C PRO A 12 -2.54 -1.41 -37.96
N VAL A 13 -3.16 -1.11 -36.82
CA VAL A 13 -3.26 -2.06 -35.71
C VAL A 13 -4.13 -3.21 -36.20
N THR A 14 -3.57 -4.41 -36.29
CA THR A 14 -4.24 -5.63 -36.76
C THR A 14 -5.13 -6.21 -35.66
N GLU A 15 -6.33 -6.71 -36.00
CA GLU A 15 -7.32 -7.35 -35.10
C GLU A 15 -6.72 -8.41 -34.15
N ASP A 16 -5.67 -9.13 -34.58
CA ASP A 16 -4.90 -10.12 -33.79
C ASP A 16 -4.24 -9.53 -32.52
N GLN A 17 -3.92 -8.23 -32.52
CA GLN A 17 -3.32 -7.53 -31.38
C GLN A 17 -4.37 -7.03 -30.37
N GLU A 18 -5.62 -6.87 -30.79
CA GLU A 18 -6.72 -6.49 -29.90
C GLU A 18 -7.25 -7.72 -29.14
N GLU A 19 -7.44 -8.85 -29.81
CA GLU A 19 -7.87 -10.12 -29.17
C GLU A 19 -6.86 -10.62 -28.11
N SER A 20 -5.56 -10.50 -28.38
CA SER A 20 -4.50 -10.93 -27.46
C SER A 20 -4.34 -10.02 -26.22
N GLN A 21 -4.69 -8.74 -26.35
CA GLN A 21 -4.71 -7.79 -25.22
C GLN A 21 -5.96 -7.97 -24.37
N GLU A 22 -7.13 -8.17 -24.98
CA GLU A 22 -8.38 -8.43 -24.28
C GLU A 22 -8.33 -9.75 -23.48
N GLU A 23 -7.77 -10.82 -24.06
CA GLU A 23 -7.59 -12.08 -23.32
C GLU A 23 -6.64 -11.94 -22.13
N THR A 24 -5.56 -11.18 -22.27
CA THR A 24 -4.56 -11.00 -21.20
C THR A 24 -5.13 -10.14 -20.06
N GLN A 25 -5.92 -9.13 -20.38
CA GLN A 25 -6.62 -8.30 -19.40
C GLN A 25 -7.70 -9.10 -18.66
N SER A 26 -8.51 -9.87 -19.39
CA SER A 26 -9.53 -10.76 -18.83
C SER A 26 -8.93 -11.80 -17.87
N LYS A 27 -7.84 -12.48 -18.27
CA LYS A 27 -7.10 -13.43 -17.43
C LYS A 27 -6.45 -12.77 -16.21
N THR A 28 -6.16 -11.47 -16.25
CA THR A 28 -5.57 -10.74 -15.11
C THR A 28 -6.65 -10.30 -14.14
N ALA A 29 -7.77 -9.78 -14.63
CA ALA A 29 -8.92 -9.42 -13.81
C ALA A 29 -9.45 -10.63 -13.04
N SER A 30 -9.68 -11.75 -13.74
CA SER A 30 -10.15 -12.99 -13.12
C SER A 30 -9.22 -13.53 -12.03
N ARG A 31 -7.89 -13.38 -12.19
CA ARG A 31 -6.92 -13.76 -11.15
C ARG A 31 -6.97 -12.85 -9.93
N LEU A 32 -7.19 -11.55 -10.12
CA LEU A 32 -7.28 -10.59 -9.02
C LEU A 32 -8.58 -10.71 -8.24
N GLU A 33 -9.67 -11.10 -8.92
CA GLU A 33 -10.95 -11.47 -8.30
C GLU A 33 -10.78 -12.74 -7.46
N GLU A 34 -10.22 -13.81 -8.01
CA GLU A 34 -9.92 -15.05 -7.26
C GLU A 34 -9.01 -14.81 -6.05
N GLU A 35 -7.98 -13.96 -6.20
CA GLU A 35 -7.12 -13.52 -5.08
C GLU A 35 -7.92 -12.80 -3.99
N GLY A 36 -8.89 -11.98 -4.37
CA GLY A 36 -9.76 -11.26 -3.44
C GLY A 36 -10.66 -12.21 -2.67
N ASP A 37 -11.32 -13.13 -3.36
CA ASP A 37 -12.25 -14.08 -2.76
C ASP A 37 -11.54 -14.96 -1.72
N ILE A 38 -10.38 -15.55 -2.08
CA ILE A 38 -9.62 -16.43 -1.17
C ILE A 38 -9.13 -15.68 0.07
N ALA A 39 -8.68 -14.44 -0.10
CA ALA A 39 -8.22 -13.64 1.02
C ALA A 39 -9.38 -13.15 1.90
N ALA A 40 -10.53 -12.81 1.30
CA ALA A 40 -11.73 -12.45 2.04
C ALA A 40 -12.26 -13.63 2.84
N ASP A 41 -12.34 -14.83 2.25
CA ASP A 41 -12.74 -16.07 2.97
C ASP A 41 -11.85 -16.31 4.20
N TYR A 42 -10.53 -16.15 4.05
CA TYR A 42 -9.58 -16.31 5.15
C TYR A 42 -9.81 -15.27 6.27
N LEU A 43 -10.08 -14.02 5.91
CA LEU A 43 -10.29 -12.94 6.86
C LEU A 43 -11.66 -13.05 7.53
N GLU A 44 -12.71 -13.44 6.79
CA GLU A 44 -14.05 -13.69 7.32
C GLU A 44 -14.02 -14.83 8.34
N GLU A 45 -13.39 -15.96 8.03
CA GLU A 45 -13.24 -17.07 8.99
C GLU A 45 -12.47 -16.63 10.24
N LEU A 46 -11.47 -15.75 10.10
CA LEU A 46 -10.74 -15.20 11.23
C LEU A 46 -11.63 -14.31 12.11
N LEU A 47 -12.42 -13.42 11.50
CA LEU A 47 -13.36 -12.54 12.20
C LEU A 47 -14.41 -13.36 12.96
N ASP A 48 -14.96 -14.39 12.33
CA ASP A 48 -15.92 -15.31 12.93
C ASP A 48 -15.35 -16.05 14.14
N ILE A 49 -14.13 -16.60 14.02
CA ILE A 49 -13.46 -17.32 15.12
C ILE A 49 -13.16 -16.36 16.28
N ALA A 50 -12.82 -15.11 15.96
CA ALA A 50 -12.49 -14.09 16.94
C ALA A 50 -13.73 -13.42 17.57
N ASP A 51 -14.94 -13.70 17.06
CA ASP A 51 -16.20 -13.05 17.45
C ASP A 51 -16.11 -11.52 17.27
N ILE A 52 -15.61 -11.09 16.11
CA ILE A 52 -15.42 -9.68 15.75
C ILE A 52 -16.32 -9.34 14.57
N ASP A 53 -17.29 -8.46 14.79
CA ASP A 53 -18.11 -7.91 13.72
C ASP A 53 -17.26 -7.04 12.78
N GLY A 54 -17.39 -7.25 11.47
CA GLY A 54 -16.79 -6.41 10.44
C GLY A 54 -17.29 -6.76 9.04
N ASP A 55 -17.49 -5.73 8.23
CA ASP A 55 -17.86 -5.83 6.82
C ASP A 55 -16.60 -5.82 5.96
N ILE A 56 -16.51 -6.78 5.03
CA ILE A 56 -15.39 -6.92 4.10
C ILE A 56 -15.79 -6.40 2.72
N ASP A 57 -15.03 -5.44 2.21
CA ASP A 57 -15.14 -4.93 0.84
C ASP A 57 -13.89 -5.30 0.03
N ILE A 58 -14.11 -5.91 -1.15
CA ILE A 58 -13.05 -6.25 -2.11
C ILE A 58 -13.09 -5.25 -3.27
N GLU A 59 -11.92 -4.76 -3.68
CA GLU A 59 -11.82 -3.90 -4.84
C GLU A 59 -10.53 -4.11 -5.64
N VAL A 60 -10.65 -4.21 -6.96
CA VAL A 60 -9.50 -4.31 -7.86
C VAL A 60 -9.18 -2.94 -8.46
N ARG A 61 -8.00 -2.40 -8.15
CA ARG A 61 -7.51 -1.12 -8.70
C ARG A 61 -6.03 -1.22 -9.06
N ASN A 62 -5.64 -0.62 -10.19
CA ASN A 62 -4.23 -0.51 -10.59
C ASN A 62 -3.47 -1.86 -10.58
N GLY A 63 -4.14 -2.95 -10.98
CA GLY A 63 -3.55 -4.29 -11.01
C GLY A 63 -3.24 -4.88 -9.62
N ARG A 64 -3.98 -4.45 -8.59
CA ARG A 64 -3.90 -4.97 -7.22
C ARG A 64 -5.30 -5.14 -6.64
N THR A 65 -5.43 -6.14 -5.79
CA THR A 65 -6.62 -6.36 -4.97
C THR A 65 -6.47 -5.58 -3.66
N TYR A 66 -7.51 -4.84 -3.30
CA TYR A 66 -7.63 -4.12 -2.04
C TYR A 66 -8.75 -4.77 -1.25
N ILE A 67 -8.49 -5.05 0.01
CA ILE A 67 -9.48 -5.57 0.95
C ILE A 67 -9.60 -4.54 2.06
N SER A 68 -10.81 -4.08 2.32
CA SER A 68 -11.12 -3.15 3.40
C SER A 68 -12.02 -3.85 4.40
N ILE A 69 -11.68 -3.77 5.67
CA ILE A 69 -12.56 -4.23 6.76
C ILE A 69 -13.00 -3.01 7.55
N GLY A 70 -14.31 -2.85 7.72
CA GLY A 70 -14.89 -1.76 8.49
C GLY A 70 -16.07 -2.23 9.33
N ALA A 71 -16.63 -1.33 10.13
CA ALA A 71 -17.93 -1.54 10.76
C ALA A 71 -18.71 -0.23 10.75
N ASP A 72 -20.04 -0.33 10.74
CA ASP A 72 -20.95 0.82 10.82
C ASP A 72 -20.79 1.61 12.13
N GLU A 73 -20.41 0.93 13.22
CA GLU A 73 -20.15 1.52 14.53
C GLU A 73 -18.68 1.33 14.94
N GLU A 74 -18.17 2.26 15.76
CA GLU A 74 -16.80 2.21 16.27
C GLU A 74 -16.58 0.93 17.10
N SER A 75 -15.72 0.04 16.58
CA SER A 75 -15.49 -1.29 17.14
C SER A 75 -14.07 -1.41 17.67
N ALA A 76 -13.93 -1.37 19.00
CA ALA A 76 -12.65 -1.59 19.67
C ALA A 76 -12.03 -2.97 19.35
N ALA A 77 -12.86 -3.94 18.96
CA ALA A 77 -12.41 -5.25 18.52
C ALA A 77 -11.72 -5.18 17.15
N LEU A 78 -12.31 -4.46 16.18
CA LEU A 78 -11.65 -4.19 14.89
C LEU A 78 -10.37 -3.37 15.05
N ASP A 79 -10.36 -2.37 15.92
CA ASP A 79 -9.16 -1.56 16.18
C ASP A 79 -8.01 -2.41 16.75
N SER A 80 -8.33 -3.49 17.47
CA SER A 80 -7.31 -4.43 17.95
C SER A 80 -6.61 -5.19 16.81
N LEU A 81 -7.28 -5.36 15.66
CA LEU A 81 -6.72 -5.96 14.44
C LEU A 81 -5.80 -5.00 13.68
N VAL A 82 -5.86 -3.69 13.98
CA VAL A 82 -4.83 -2.74 13.54
C VAL A 82 -3.56 -2.92 14.37
N GLY A 83 -3.74 -2.99 15.70
CA GLY A 83 -2.63 -3.08 16.64
C GLY A 83 -1.81 -1.80 16.76
N ARG A 84 -0.72 -1.86 17.54
CA ARG A 84 0.12 -0.69 17.74
C ARG A 84 0.85 -0.33 16.45
N ASP A 85 0.71 0.92 16.02
CA ASP A 85 1.36 1.44 14.81
C ASP A 85 1.07 0.58 13.54
N GLY A 86 -0.01 -0.21 13.53
CA GLY A 86 -0.41 -1.05 12.40
C GLY A 86 0.30 -2.41 12.32
N GLU A 87 1.00 -2.83 13.37
CA GLU A 87 1.79 -4.07 13.35
C GLU A 87 0.92 -5.33 13.13
N VAL A 88 -0.30 -5.36 13.69
CA VAL A 88 -1.22 -6.49 13.56
C VAL A 88 -1.84 -6.48 12.16
N LEU A 89 -2.21 -5.30 11.65
CA LEU A 89 -2.70 -5.14 10.28
C LEU A 89 -1.70 -5.70 9.25
N GLU A 90 -0.41 -5.39 9.40
CA GLU A 90 0.62 -5.90 8.49
C GLU A 90 0.82 -7.40 8.63
N ALA A 91 0.72 -7.96 9.84
CA ALA A 91 0.78 -9.40 10.06
C ALA A 91 -0.41 -10.12 9.40
N LEU A 92 -1.63 -9.61 9.59
CA LEU A 92 -2.86 -10.14 8.98
C LEU A 92 -2.79 -10.09 7.46
N GLN A 93 -2.30 -8.99 6.89
CA GLN A 93 -2.08 -8.88 5.46
C GLN A 93 -1.15 -9.97 4.93
N GLU A 94 -0.05 -10.25 5.63
CA GLU A 94 0.88 -11.28 5.20
C GLU A 94 0.27 -12.67 5.31
N LEU A 95 -0.51 -12.95 6.36
CA LEU A 95 -1.25 -14.20 6.49
C LEU A 95 -2.25 -14.39 5.35
N ALA A 96 -3.01 -13.35 4.98
CA ALA A 96 -3.92 -13.39 3.83
C ALA A 96 -3.15 -13.59 2.51
N ARG A 97 -1.98 -12.98 2.32
CA ARG A 97 -1.15 -13.26 1.13
C ARG A 97 -0.65 -14.70 1.09
N LEU A 98 -0.34 -15.28 2.25
CA LEU A 98 0.07 -16.67 2.35
C LEU A 98 -1.09 -17.64 2.09
N SER A 99 -2.32 -17.32 2.50
CA SER A 99 -3.50 -18.14 2.16
C SER A 99 -3.72 -18.15 0.64
N VAL A 100 -3.65 -16.99 -0.02
CA VAL A 100 -3.73 -16.90 -1.49
C VAL A 100 -2.58 -17.66 -2.17
N LEU A 101 -1.35 -17.51 -1.67
CA LEU A 101 -0.20 -18.26 -2.21
C LEU A 101 -0.41 -19.77 -2.10
N SER A 102 -0.95 -20.24 -0.97
CA SER A 102 -1.20 -21.66 -0.76
C SER A 102 -2.29 -22.21 -1.67
N ALA A 103 -3.29 -21.40 -2.03
CA ALA A 103 -4.41 -21.82 -2.87
C ALA A 103 -4.11 -21.72 -4.38
N THR A 104 -3.35 -20.70 -4.80
CA THR A 104 -3.14 -20.35 -6.22
C THR A 104 -1.73 -20.63 -6.73
N GLU A 105 -0.81 -21.02 -5.85
CA GLU A 105 0.64 -21.10 -6.09
C GLU A 105 1.27 -19.77 -6.59
N SER A 106 0.52 -18.68 -6.52
CA SER A 106 0.89 -17.37 -7.04
C SER A 106 1.02 -16.35 -5.92
N ARG A 107 2.07 -15.52 -5.98
CA ARG A 107 2.27 -14.46 -4.99
C ARG A 107 1.28 -13.33 -5.20
N SER A 108 0.40 -13.16 -4.23
CA SER A 108 -0.51 -12.04 -4.13
C SER A 108 0.22 -10.71 -3.89
N ARG A 109 -0.36 -9.62 -4.40
CA ARG A 109 0.03 -8.24 -4.09
C ARG A 109 -1.08 -7.48 -3.38
N LEU A 110 -2.03 -8.19 -2.77
CA LEU A 110 -3.18 -7.61 -2.12
C LEU A 110 -2.76 -6.64 -1.03
N VAL A 111 -3.60 -5.65 -0.78
CA VAL A 111 -3.42 -4.67 0.28
C VAL A 111 -4.63 -4.75 1.21
N LEU A 112 -4.38 -4.97 2.50
CA LEU A 112 -5.40 -4.96 3.53
C LEU A 112 -5.43 -3.60 4.22
N ASP A 113 -6.62 -3.05 4.41
CA ASP A 113 -6.88 -1.86 5.23
C ASP A 113 -8.00 -2.17 6.24
N ILE A 114 -7.91 -1.60 7.43
CA ILE A 114 -8.91 -1.76 8.48
C ILE A 114 -9.25 -0.36 9.00
N ASN A 115 -10.54 -0.02 9.03
CA ASN A 115 -11.06 1.27 9.51
C ASN A 115 -10.36 2.50 8.88
N GLY A 116 -9.87 2.42 7.64
CA GLY A 116 -9.18 3.55 7.00
C GLY A 116 -7.79 3.84 7.57
N TYR A 117 -7.23 2.96 8.42
CA TYR A 117 -6.00 3.18 9.17
C TYR A 117 -4.85 3.68 8.30
N ARG A 118 -4.65 3.12 7.10
CA ARG A 118 -3.54 3.53 6.23
C ARG A 118 -3.61 5.00 5.85
N LYS A 119 -4.81 5.53 5.59
CA LYS A 119 -5.02 6.94 5.25
C LYS A 119 -4.75 7.84 6.45
N GLU A 120 -5.24 7.46 7.62
CA GLU A 120 -5.01 8.21 8.86
C GLU A 120 -3.52 8.23 9.21
N ARG A 121 -2.87 7.06 9.14
CA ARG A 121 -1.45 6.90 9.42
C ARG A 121 -0.58 7.71 8.47
N ALA A 122 -0.92 7.77 7.18
CA ALA A 122 -0.22 8.63 6.22
C ALA A 122 -0.26 10.11 6.65
N GLY A 123 -1.41 10.60 7.13
CA GLY A 123 -1.53 11.96 7.65
C GLY A 123 -0.70 12.20 8.92
N VAL A 124 -0.59 11.21 9.80
CA VAL A 124 0.28 11.28 10.99
C VAL A 124 1.76 11.34 10.59
N LEU A 125 2.19 10.48 9.66
CA LEU A 125 3.57 10.44 9.18
C LEU A 125 3.98 11.74 8.48
N GLN A 126 3.05 12.37 7.75
CA GLN A 126 3.29 13.67 7.14
C GLN A 126 3.53 14.75 8.21
N LYS A 127 2.74 14.78 9.28
CA LYS A 127 2.99 15.69 10.41
C LYS A 127 4.33 15.43 11.09
N ILE A 128 4.71 14.15 11.26
CA ILE A 128 6.01 13.78 11.82
C ILE A 128 7.15 14.34 10.94
N ALA A 129 7.02 14.25 9.61
CA ALA A 129 7.98 14.83 8.69
C ALA A 129 8.06 16.37 8.81
N GLU A 130 6.92 17.05 8.88
CA GLU A 130 6.83 18.51 9.06
C GLU A 130 7.48 18.96 10.37
N ASP A 131 7.18 18.28 11.47
CA ASP A 131 7.75 18.57 12.79
C ASP A 131 9.26 18.32 12.83
N ALA A 132 9.75 17.27 12.16
CA ALA A 132 11.17 16.98 12.06
C ALA A 132 11.91 18.07 11.28
N ALA A 133 11.38 18.45 10.12
CA ALA A 133 11.91 19.54 9.30
C ALA A 133 11.94 20.87 10.06
N ALA A 134 10.88 21.19 10.82
CA ALA A 134 10.83 22.40 11.63
C ALA A 134 11.91 22.42 12.73
N LYS A 135 12.16 21.28 13.39
CA LYS A 135 13.23 21.14 14.40
C LYS A 135 14.62 21.27 13.79
N VAL A 136 14.87 20.59 12.67
CA VAL A 136 16.13 20.70 11.91
C VAL A 136 16.41 22.16 11.54
N LYS A 137 15.40 22.89 11.08
CA LYS A 137 15.50 24.32 10.75
C LYS A 137 15.83 25.20 11.95
N ALA A 138 15.31 24.87 13.13
CA ALA A 138 15.52 25.66 14.34
C ALA A 138 16.89 25.42 14.96
N ASP A 139 17.31 24.15 15.03
CA ASP A 139 18.48 23.72 15.80
C ASP A 139 19.74 23.53 14.93
N GLY A 140 19.59 23.48 13.60
CA GLY A 140 20.70 23.34 12.64
C GLY A 140 21.40 21.97 12.67
N GLY A 141 20.75 20.95 13.25
CA GLY A 141 21.27 19.59 13.41
C GLY A 141 20.44 18.54 12.68
N THR A 142 20.60 17.28 13.09
CA THR A 142 19.81 16.15 12.58
C THR A 142 18.73 15.72 13.58
N VAL A 143 17.63 15.16 13.07
CA VAL A 143 16.54 14.62 13.90
C VAL A 143 16.32 13.16 13.52
N ALA A 144 16.56 12.26 14.48
CA ALA A 144 16.22 10.86 14.37
C ALA A 144 14.76 10.63 14.79
N LEU A 145 14.00 9.97 13.94
CA LEU A 145 12.60 9.61 14.20
C LEU A 145 12.48 8.26 14.90
N GLU A 146 11.28 7.96 15.41
CA GLU A 146 10.99 6.63 15.93
C GLU A 146 11.08 5.56 14.81
N PRO A 147 11.48 4.31 15.14
CA PRO A 147 11.45 3.22 14.19
C PRO A 147 10.04 2.99 13.62
N MET A 148 9.99 2.71 12.33
CA MET A 148 8.74 2.50 11.60
C MET A 148 8.97 1.51 10.46
N SER A 149 7.91 0.95 9.88
CA SER A 149 7.99 -0.04 8.80
C SER A 149 8.65 0.54 7.53
N ALA A 150 9.09 -0.34 6.63
CA ALA A 150 9.71 0.10 5.37
C ALA A 150 8.77 0.98 4.51
N TYR A 151 7.47 0.70 4.56
CA TYR A 151 6.46 1.49 3.87
C TYR A 151 6.33 2.88 4.47
N GLU A 152 6.22 2.98 5.79
CA GLU A 152 6.11 4.26 6.49
C GLU A 152 7.37 5.10 6.33
N ARG A 153 8.56 4.48 6.40
CA ARG A 153 9.83 5.18 6.14
C ARG A 153 9.86 5.81 4.75
N LYS A 154 9.29 5.14 3.74
CA LYS A 154 9.17 5.70 2.40
C LYS A 154 8.25 6.92 2.40
N ILE A 155 7.07 6.82 3.01
CA ILE A 155 6.13 7.96 3.11
C ILE A 155 6.81 9.17 3.76
N VAL A 156 7.52 8.95 4.87
CA VAL A 156 8.22 10.01 5.58
C VAL A 156 9.37 10.57 4.74
N HIS A 157 10.16 9.71 4.08
CA HIS A 157 11.23 10.15 3.19
C HIS A 157 10.71 11.04 2.06
N ASP A 158 9.65 10.61 1.37
CA ASP A 158 9.01 11.36 0.30
C ASP A 158 8.48 12.71 0.84
N ALA A 159 7.80 12.71 1.99
CA ALA A 159 7.29 13.94 2.63
C ALA A 159 8.41 14.90 3.06
N VAL A 160 9.52 14.40 3.59
CA VAL A 160 10.69 15.21 3.95
C VAL A 160 11.35 15.82 2.71
N ALA A 161 11.47 15.05 1.63
CA ALA A 161 12.00 15.53 0.36
C ALA A 161 11.13 16.64 -0.25
N ASP A 162 9.81 16.50 -0.19
CA ASP A 162 8.86 17.54 -0.63
C ASP A 162 8.98 18.85 0.16
N LEU A 163 9.42 18.77 1.42
CA LEU A 163 9.73 19.93 2.28
C LEU A 163 11.10 20.55 2.00
N GLY A 164 11.91 19.96 1.11
CA GLY A 164 13.23 20.44 0.72
C GLY A 164 14.37 20.05 1.67
N TYR A 165 14.18 18.98 2.45
CA TYR A 165 15.19 18.42 3.36
C TYR A 165 15.68 17.06 2.87
N VAL A 166 16.82 16.62 3.38
CA VAL A 166 17.37 15.29 3.10
C VAL A 166 17.01 14.34 4.23
N SER A 167 16.77 13.08 3.88
CA SER A 167 16.62 12.02 4.86
C SER A 167 17.29 10.72 4.45
N GLU A 168 17.80 10.00 5.43
CA GLU A 168 18.40 8.69 5.27
C GLU A 168 17.76 7.67 6.22
N SER A 169 17.73 6.40 5.80
CA SER A 169 17.21 5.32 6.64
C SER A 169 18.34 4.59 7.35
N GLU A 170 18.47 4.84 8.65
CA GLU A 170 19.47 4.23 9.53
C GLU A 170 18.89 3.12 10.41
N GLY A 171 19.76 2.25 10.93
CA GLY A 171 19.39 1.12 11.79
C GLY A 171 19.04 -0.17 11.03
N GLU A 172 18.74 -1.24 11.78
CA GLU A 172 18.49 -2.58 11.26
C GLU A 172 17.20 -3.19 11.83
N GLY A 173 16.55 -4.04 11.03
CA GLY A 173 15.34 -4.75 11.43
C GLY A 173 14.25 -3.82 11.98
N ALA A 174 13.75 -4.15 13.17
CA ALA A 174 12.73 -3.37 13.88
C ALA A 174 13.23 -2.02 14.42
N GLY A 175 14.55 -1.81 14.53
CA GLY A 175 15.14 -0.54 14.97
C GLY A 175 15.39 0.44 13.84
N ARG A 176 15.02 0.09 12.60
CA ARG A 176 15.30 0.92 11.42
C ARG A 176 14.35 2.11 11.34
N HIS A 177 14.92 3.31 11.24
CA HIS A 177 14.21 4.59 11.33
C HIS A 177 14.70 5.57 10.25
N ILE A 178 14.10 6.76 10.21
CA ILE A 178 14.50 7.87 9.33
C ILE A 178 15.24 8.93 10.15
N VAL A 179 16.36 9.40 9.62
CA VAL A 179 17.11 10.56 10.11
C VAL A 179 16.96 11.70 9.12
N VAL A 180 16.53 12.87 9.59
CA VAL A 180 16.31 14.07 8.78
C VAL A 180 17.43 15.08 9.03
N SER A 181 17.93 15.73 7.97
CA SER A 181 19.01 16.72 8.01
C SER A 181 18.75 17.92 7.08
N ALA A 182 19.49 19.00 7.29
CA ALA A 182 19.39 20.26 6.53
C ALA A 182 20.32 20.34 5.29
N ASP A 183 21.14 19.30 5.06
CA ASP A 183 22.16 19.30 3.98
C ASP A 183 21.54 19.28 2.58
#